data_AF-I0H3T7-F1
#
_entry.id   AF-I0H3T7-F1
#
_cell.length_a   1.000
_cell.length_b   1.000
_cell.length_c   1.000
_cell.angle_alpha   90.00
_cell.angle_beta   90.00
_cell.angle_gamma   90.00
#
_symmetry.space_group_name_H-M   'P 1'
#
loop_
_entity.id
_entity.type
_entity.pdbx_description
1 polymer ?
#
loop_
_entity_poly.entity_id
_entity_poly.type
_entity_poly.pdbx_seq_one_letter_code
_entity_poly.pdbx_strand_id
1 'polypeptide(L)'
;MNDTHPRRRNPRPGRARKRAIREQAARTGVPYSVAARVIAELGLQPGESIASHGRTIYPCDPVRQRVVDERGRRSFAERLADTRRAAVLPEGRAQHLVGRFPPGRGRVGQLYHGEGRPELLTMLYLAVAVEFPAMVPDPADVAWVAEMGEETAVDMVCALLDRQARSMLEGDTSELRPRLAQALAAAASGPDPHLRVVATELTATPPPPEALDPPHGGPVRLTLPFVLSPPFDGVRQILDALLVVADDGHAPGTRVRVLAGPHTSKTATIVGAVWGALGPPIAYRIQLDGATGTLGMAAGELAVPPGQESLPG
;
A
#
# COMPACT_ATOMS: atom_id res chain seq x y z
N MET A 1 32.48 5.48 27.74
CA MET A 1 31.04 5.36 27.43
C MET A 1 30.89 4.19 26.49
N ASN A 2 30.33 3.07 26.98
CA ASN A 2 30.22 1.81 26.23
C ASN A 2 28.91 1.81 25.44
N ASP A 3 28.99 2.14 24.14
CA ASP A 3 27.92 1.90 23.18
C ASP A 3 27.76 0.40 22.95
N THR A 4 26.93 -0.20 23.79
CA THR A 4 26.53 -1.60 23.68
C THR A 4 25.24 -1.64 22.88
N HIS A 5 25.32 -1.36 21.56
CA HIS A 5 24.19 -1.63 20.69
C HIS A 5 23.87 -3.13 20.76
N PRO A 6 22.65 -3.54 21.14
CA PRO A 6 22.31 -4.95 21.20
C PRO A 6 22.36 -5.52 19.79
N ARG A 7 23.36 -6.38 19.52
CA ARG A 7 23.43 -7.22 18.32
C ARG A 7 22.10 -7.99 18.21
N ARG A 8 21.19 -7.54 17.35
CA ARG A 8 19.94 -8.25 17.08
C ARG A 8 20.28 -9.58 16.42
N ARG A 9 19.80 -10.66 17.04
CA ARG A 9 20.02 -12.05 16.62
C ARG A 9 19.54 -12.25 15.18
N ASN A 10 20.38 -12.85 14.34
CA ASN A 10 20.00 -13.36 13.03
C ASN A 10 18.70 -14.17 13.13
N PRO A 11 17.76 -14.02 12.16
CA PRO A 11 16.54 -14.81 12.13
C PRO A 11 16.91 -16.30 12.16
N ARG A 12 16.48 -17.03 13.21
CA ARG A 12 16.70 -18.48 13.25
C ARG A 12 15.83 -19.10 12.14
N PRO A 13 16.41 -19.88 11.20
CA PRO A 13 15.74 -20.38 9.98
C PRO A 13 14.53 -21.32 10.20
N GLY A 14 14.02 -21.47 11.43
CA GLY A 14 12.83 -22.26 11.74
C GLY A 14 11.66 -21.49 12.32
N ARG A 15 11.79 -20.19 12.68
CA ARG A 15 10.67 -19.46 13.32
C ARG A 15 9.52 -19.15 12.37
N ALA A 16 9.83 -18.62 11.18
CA ALA A 16 8.80 -18.30 10.17
C ALA A 16 8.04 -19.57 9.76
N ARG A 17 8.74 -20.67 9.50
CA ARG A 17 8.15 -21.98 9.21
C ARG A 17 7.24 -22.45 10.35
N LYS A 18 7.68 -22.40 11.61
CA LYS A 18 6.83 -22.78 12.76
C LYS A 18 5.57 -21.91 12.87
N ARG A 19 5.66 -20.61 12.58
CA ARG A 19 4.51 -19.70 12.58
C ARG A 19 3.52 -20.09 11.48
N ALA A 20 4.00 -20.29 10.25
CA ALA A 20 3.17 -20.72 9.13
C ALA A 20 2.46 -22.06 9.42
N ILE A 21 3.14 -23.02 10.05
CA ILE A 21 2.51 -24.30 10.43
C ILE A 21 1.41 -24.10 11.49
N ARG A 22 1.65 -23.28 12.52
CA ARG A 22 0.64 -23.01 13.57
C ARG A 22 -0.59 -22.34 12.99
N GLU A 23 -0.40 -21.37 12.11
CA GLU A 23 -1.50 -20.64 11.50
C GLU A 23 -2.28 -21.51 10.51
N GLN A 24 -1.59 -22.32 9.70
CA GLN A 24 -2.23 -23.30 8.83
C GLN A 24 -3.07 -24.29 9.64
N ALA A 25 -2.55 -24.78 10.78
CA ALA A 25 -3.28 -25.66 11.70
C ALA A 25 -4.54 -24.97 12.26
N ALA A 26 -4.40 -23.72 12.74
CA ALA A 26 -5.52 -22.94 13.27
C ALA A 26 -6.60 -22.67 12.20
N ARG A 27 -6.19 -22.29 10.99
CA ARG A 27 -7.10 -21.93 9.89
C ARG A 27 -7.88 -23.13 9.35
N THR A 28 -7.26 -24.30 9.29
CA THR A 28 -7.88 -25.51 8.73
C THR A 28 -8.47 -26.44 9.79
N GLY A 29 -8.28 -26.12 11.08
CA GLY A 29 -8.71 -26.97 12.18
C GLY A 29 -7.97 -28.31 12.27
N VAL A 30 -6.83 -28.47 11.59
CA VAL A 30 -6.06 -29.72 11.56
C VAL A 30 -4.93 -29.72 12.60
N PRO A 31 -4.47 -30.90 13.07
CA PRO A 31 -3.33 -30.99 13.97
C PRO A 31 -2.05 -30.38 13.37
N TYR A 32 -1.20 -29.83 14.24
CA TYR A 32 0.07 -29.21 13.84
C TYR A 32 0.94 -30.10 12.94
N SER A 33 1.00 -31.41 13.19
CA SER A 33 1.77 -32.36 12.38
C SER A 33 1.25 -32.51 10.95
N VAL A 34 -0.07 -32.45 10.76
CA VAL A 34 -0.72 -32.47 9.44
C VAL A 34 -0.41 -31.17 8.70
N ALA A 35 -0.60 -30.03 9.37
CA ALA A 35 -0.20 -28.73 8.81
C ALA A 35 1.29 -28.69 8.47
N ALA A 36 2.16 -29.28 9.30
CA ALA A 36 3.60 -29.35 9.05
C ALA A 36 3.93 -30.14 7.79
N ARG A 37 3.18 -31.22 7.52
CA ARG A 37 3.33 -32.03 6.31
C ARG A 37 2.87 -31.26 5.08
N VAL A 38 1.71 -30.63 5.12
CA VAL A 38 1.20 -29.78 4.02
C VAL A 38 2.21 -28.69 3.68
N ILE A 39 2.75 -27.98 4.68
CA ILE A 39 3.78 -26.94 4.46
C ILE A 39 5.09 -27.54 3.91
N ALA A 40 5.44 -28.78 4.27
CA ALA A 40 6.62 -29.45 3.72
C ALA A 40 6.43 -29.87 2.26
N GLU A 41 5.21 -30.28 1.88
CA GLU A 41 4.84 -30.67 0.51
C GLU A 41 4.87 -29.49 -0.47
N LEU A 42 4.75 -28.24 0.02
CA LEU A 42 4.88 -27.03 -0.80
C LEU A 42 6.28 -26.82 -1.41
N GLY A 43 7.28 -27.63 -1.05
CA GLY A 43 8.62 -27.55 -1.65
C GLY A 43 9.34 -26.22 -1.39
N LEU A 44 9.14 -25.64 -0.20
CA LEU A 44 9.84 -24.43 0.22
C LEU A 44 11.34 -24.70 0.35
N GLN A 45 12.15 -23.83 -0.24
CA GLN A 45 13.60 -23.85 -0.11
C GLN A 45 14.04 -23.32 1.27
N PRO A 46 15.27 -23.64 1.73
CA PRO A 46 15.78 -23.13 2.99
C PRO A 46 15.69 -21.59 3.07
N GLY A 47 14.97 -21.10 4.08
CA GLY A 47 14.79 -19.66 4.31
C GLY A 47 13.58 -19.03 3.61
N GLU A 48 12.89 -19.74 2.72
CA GLU A 48 11.64 -19.24 2.14
C GLU A 48 10.49 -19.23 3.14
N SER A 49 9.56 -18.29 2.97
CA SER A 49 8.27 -18.24 3.67
C SER A 49 7.12 -18.13 2.67
N ILE A 50 5.95 -18.66 3.00
CA ILE A 50 4.75 -18.50 2.16
C ILE A 50 4.30 -17.04 2.21
N ALA A 51 3.89 -16.41 1.10
CA ALA A 51 3.54 -15.00 1.06
C ALA A 51 2.29 -14.60 1.88
N SER A 52 1.51 -15.58 2.34
CA SER A 52 0.46 -15.36 3.34
C SER A 52 0.98 -15.20 4.77
N HIS A 53 2.30 -15.36 4.98
CA HIS A 53 2.92 -15.32 6.29
C HIS A 53 4.32 -14.68 6.21
N GLY A 54 4.75 -14.00 7.26
CA GLY A 54 6.12 -13.53 7.33
C GLY A 54 6.26 -12.30 8.17
N ARG A 55 7.37 -11.58 7.95
CA ARG A 55 7.44 -10.16 8.23
C ARG A 55 7.20 -9.45 6.92
N THR A 56 6.52 -8.31 6.95
CA THR A 56 6.36 -7.48 5.77
C THR A 56 7.72 -7.11 5.20
N ILE A 57 7.92 -7.44 3.93
CA ILE A 57 9.10 -7.07 3.18
C ILE A 57 8.80 -5.81 2.39
N TYR A 58 9.64 -4.79 2.60
CA TYR A 58 9.70 -3.62 1.76
C TYR A 58 10.90 -3.73 0.83
N PRO A 59 10.70 -4.14 -0.43
CA PRO A 59 11.78 -4.23 -1.40
C PRO A 59 12.40 -2.83 -1.55
N CYS A 60 13.69 -2.73 -1.23
CA CYS A 60 14.42 -1.48 -1.30
C CYS A 60 15.29 -1.45 -2.55
N ASP A 61 14.91 -0.63 -3.52
CA ASP A 61 15.88 -0.11 -4.49
C ASP A 61 16.77 0.94 -3.79
N PRO A 62 17.88 1.39 -4.40
CA PRO A 62 18.76 2.36 -3.76
C PRO A 62 18.09 3.67 -3.36
N VAL A 63 17.03 4.10 -4.06
CA VAL A 63 16.30 5.34 -3.73
C VAL A 63 15.46 5.10 -2.48
N ARG A 64 14.71 4.00 -2.43
CA ARG A 64 13.90 3.65 -1.27
C ARG A 64 14.74 3.33 -0.05
N GLN A 65 15.90 2.69 -0.21
CA GLN A 65 16.82 2.47 0.89
C GLN A 65 17.27 3.79 1.53
N ARG A 66 17.61 4.81 0.71
CA ARG A 66 17.93 6.15 1.24
C ARG A 66 16.78 6.75 2.03
N VAL A 67 15.55 6.64 1.51
CA VAL A 67 14.35 7.13 2.22
C VAL A 67 14.16 6.41 3.54
N VAL A 68 14.35 5.09 3.59
CA VAL A 68 14.28 4.30 4.83
C VAL A 68 15.37 4.74 5.82
N ASP A 69 16.61 4.90 5.35
CA ASP A 69 17.74 5.31 6.18
C ASP A 69 17.57 6.73 6.73
N GLU A 70 17.17 7.68 5.88
CA GLU A 70 16.83 9.06 6.26
C GLU A 70 15.71 9.09 7.29
N ARG A 71 14.64 8.33 7.04
CA ARG A 71 13.50 8.25 7.97
C ARG A 71 13.89 7.62 9.31
N GLY A 72 14.81 6.66 9.33
CA GLY A 72 15.35 6.03 10.52
C GLY A 72 16.26 6.95 11.35
N ARG A 73 16.85 7.98 10.74
CA ARG A 73 17.71 8.98 11.38
C ARG A 73 16.98 10.24 11.86
N ARG A 74 15.68 10.36 11.58
CA ARG A 74 14.89 11.53 11.98
C ARG A 74 14.89 11.73 13.49
N SER A 75 15.04 12.97 13.90
CA SER A 75 14.80 13.43 15.25
C SER A 75 13.34 13.21 15.66
N PHE A 76 13.06 13.26 16.96
CA PHE A 76 11.69 13.21 17.46
C PHE A 76 10.83 14.37 16.92
N ALA A 77 11.39 15.57 16.82
CA ALA A 77 10.68 16.74 16.29
C ALA A 77 10.27 16.55 14.81
N GLU A 78 11.14 15.96 13.99
CA GLU A 78 10.81 15.64 12.60
C GLU A 78 9.75 14.54 12.49
N ARG A 79 9.83 13.49 13.33
CA ARG A 79 8.80 12.44 13.39
C ARG A 79 7.44 13.03 13.79
N LEU A 80 7.42 13.88 14.81
CA LEU A 80 6.21 14.56 15.29
C LEU A 80 5.60 15.49 14.23
N ALA A 81 6.44 16.23 13.49
CA ALA A 81 5.96 17.06 12.39
C ALA A 81 5.37 16.21 11.25
N ASP A 82 5.97 15.06 10.95
CA ASP A 82 5.48 14.13 9.92
C ASP A 82 4.15 13.47 10.33
N THR A 83 4.02 13.00 11.58
CA THR A 83 2.76 12.41 12.07
C THR A 83 1.64 13.44 12.17
N ARG A 84 1.93 14.68 12.59
CA ARG A 84 0.95 15.79 12.55
C ARG A 84 0.47 16.08 11.14
N ARG A 85 1.37 16.09 10.16
CA ARG A 85 0.99 16.22 8.75
C ARG A 85 0.11 15.05 8.31
N ALA A 86 0.50 13.82 8.67
CA ALA A 86 -0.27 12.62 8.35
C ALA A 86 -1.67 12.60 8.97
N ALA A 87 -1.88 13.30 10.08
CA ALA A 87 -3.17 13.44 10.76
C ALA A 87 -4.13 14.44 10.10
N VAL A 88 -3.64 15.32 9.23
CA VAL A 88 -4.49 16.28 8.51
C VAL A 88 -5.16 15.56 7.34
N LEU A 89 -6.42 15.16 7.52
CA LEU A 89 -7.22 14.53 6.47
C LEU A 89 -7.94 15.60 5.62
N PRO A 90 -8.18 15.35 4.33
CA PRO A 90 -7.63 14.25 3.53
C PRO A 90 -6.20 14.50 3.02
N GLU A 91 -5.81 15.76 2.83
CA GLU A 91 -4.62 16.15 2.05
C GLU A 91 -3.28 15.79 2.71
N GLY A 92 -3.11 16.12 3.99
CA GLY A 92 -1.87 15.86 4.71
C GLY A 92 -1.53 14.37 4.79
N ARG A 93 -2.52 13.51 4.97
CA ARG A 93 -2.37 12.05 4.87
C ARG A 93 -1.94 11.60 3.48
N ALA A 94 -2.56 12.12 2.43
CA ALA A 94 -2.20 11.81 1.05
C ALA A 94 -0.74 12.19 0.74
N GLN A 95 -0.34 13.41 1.09
CA GLN A 95 1.03 13.90 0.91
C GLN A 95 2.04 13.06 1.71
N HIS A 96 1.72 12.75 2.98
CA HIS A 96 2.57 11.91 3.83
C HIS A 96 2.81 10.53 3.19
N LEU A 97 1.77 9.87 2.70
CA LEU A 97 1.90 8.56 2.07
C LEU A 97 2.71 8.63 0.77
N VAL A 98 2.50 9.64 -0.07
CA VAL A 98 3.30 9.83 -1.29
C VAL A 98 4.78 10.05 -0.96
N GLY A 99 5.09 10.81 0.09
CA GLY A 99 6.46 11.02 0.56
C GLY A 99 7.09 9.75 1.15
N ARG A 100 6.30 8.92 1.85
CA ARG A 100 6.75 7.64 2.42
C ARG A 100 6.99 6.57 1.35
N PHE A 101 6.27 6.64 0.23
CA PHE A 101 6.34 5.68 -0.87
C PHE A 101 6.72 6.39 -2.19
N PRO A 102 7.99 6.84 -2.33
CA PRO A 102 8.43 7.52 -3.54
C PRO A 102 8.43 6.58 -4.75
N PRO A 103 8.35 7.12 -5.98
CA PRO A 103 8.47 6.33 -7.19
C PRO A 103 9.79 5.56 -7.21
N GLY A 104 9.72 4.27 -7.49
CA GLY A 104 10.86 3.37 -7.56
C GLY A 104 10.93 2.64 -8.90
N ARG A 105 12.09 2.07 -9.20
CA ARG A 105 12.25 1.16 -10.35
C ARG A 105 12.40 -0.26 -9.80
N GLY A 106 11.32 -1.04 -9.92
CA GLY A 106 11.35 -2.46 -9.68
C GLY A 106 11.95 -3.22 -10.88
N ARG A 107 12.23 -4.52 -10.68
CA ARG A 107 12.67 -5.42 -11.77
C ARG A 107 11.66 -5.56 -12.91
N VAL A 108 10.40 -5.23 -12.65
CA VAL A 108 9.28 -5.41 -13.58
C VAL A 108 8.71 -4.07 -14.07
N GLY A 109 9.40 -2.96 -13.81
CA GLY A 109 8.98 -1.63 -14.26
C GLY A 109 8.88 -0.62 -13.12
N GLN A 110 8.11 0.45 -13.35
CA GLN A 110 7.94 1.52 -12.40
C GLN A 110 6.98 1.10 -11.28
N LEU A 111 7.38 1.31 -10.03
CA LEU A 111 6.56 1.06 -8.84
C LEU A 111 6.27 2.39 -8.15
N TYR A 112 5.09 2.50 -7.53
CA TYR A 112 4.63 3.68 -6.81
C TYR A 112 4.67 4.95 -7.69
N HIS A 113 4.54 4.80 -9.01
CA HIS A 113 4.79 5.88 -9.98
C HIS A 113 3.50 6.59 -10.40
N GLY A 114 3.65 7.66 -11.16
CA GLY A 114 2.54 8.44 -11.69
C GLY A 114 2.52 9.86 -11.10
N GLU A 115 2.25 10.81 -11.97
CA GLU A 115 2.01 12.21 -11.61
C GLU A 115 0.59 12.37 -11.08
N GLY A 116 0.36 13.29 -10.14
CA GLY A 116 -0.96 13.50 -9.55
C GLY A 116 -1.33 12.51 -8.42
N ARG A 117 -0.37 11.72 -7.91
CA ARG A 117 -0.61 10.74 -6.83
C ARG A 117 -1.20 11.39 -5.55
N PRO A 118 -0.65 12.50 -5.03
CA PRO A 118 -1.22 13.09 -3.82
C PRO A 118 -2.64 13.58 -4.06
N GLU A 119 -2.92 14.21 -5.20
CA GLU A 119 -4.25 14.69 -5.57
C GLU A 119 -5.25 13.53 -5.70
N LEU A 120 -4.84 12.40 -6.31
CA LEU A 120 -5.71 11.23 -6.45
C LEU A 120 -6.01 10.61 -5.08
N LEU A 121 -5.02 10.49 -4.20
CA LEU A 121 -5.24 10.04 -2.82
C LEU A 121 -6.15 11.00 -2.05
N THR A 122 -5.93 12.32 -2.16
CA THR A 122 -6.77 13.34 -1.52
C THR A 122 -8.23 13.20 -1.97
N MET A 123 -8.48 13.05 -3.27
CA MET A 123 -9.84 12.84 -3.78
C MET A 123 -10.45 11.52 -3.33
N LEU A 124 -9.68 10.43 -3.25
CA LEU A 124 -10.18 9.16 -2.73
C LEU A 124 -10.61 9.31 -1.27
N TYR A 125 -9.78 9.92 -0.41
CA TYR A 125 -10.13 10.17 0.98
C TYR A 125 -11.31 11.11 1.14
N LEU A 126 -11.39 12.17 0.31
CA LEU A 126 -12.55 13.06 0.27
C LEU A 126 -13.82 12.30 -0.13
N ALA A 127 -13.75 11.43 -1.14
CA ALA A 127 -14.88 10.60 -1.55
C ALA A 127 -15.30 9.62 -0.44
N VAL A 128 -14.34 9.02 0.28
CA VAL A 128 -14.68 8.22 1.47
C VAL A 128 -15.37 9.08 2.53
N ALA A 129 -14.90 10.31 2.79
CA ALA A 129 -15.52 11.19 3.78
C ALA A 129 -16.95 11.60 3.42
N VAL A 130 -17.22 11.82 2.12
CA VAL A 130 -18.56 12.16 1.62
C VAL A 130 -19.49 10.94 1.62
N GLU A 131 -19.03 9.81 1.12
CA GLU A 131 -19.89 8.63 0.88
C GLU A 131 -19.99 7.69 2.09
N PHE A 132 -18.94 7.63 2.92
CA PHE A 132 -18.83 6.74 4.08
C PHE A 132 -18.26 7.49 5.29
N PRO A 133 -18.95 8.53 5.81
CA PRO A 133 -18.43 9.36 6.90
C PRO A 133 -18.05 8.56 8.15
N ALA A 134 -18.72 7.43 8.41
CA ALA A 134 -18.40 6.54 9.53
C ALA A 134 -17.03 5.83 9.42
N MET A 135 -16.39 5.87 8.25
CA MET A 135 -15.04 5.32 8.04
C MET A 135 -13.95 6.37 8.27
N VAL A 136 -14.31 7.65 8.43
CA VAL A 136 -13.37 8.72 8.75
C VAL A 136 -13.13 8.71 10.27
N PRO A 137 -11.88 8.59 10.72
CA PRO A 137 -11.58 8.64 12.15
C PRO A 137 -11.87 10.02 12.74
N ASP A 138 -12.21 10.07 14.04
CA ASP A 138 -12.42 11.33 14.75
C ASP A 138 -11.14 12.20 14.67
N PRO A 139 -11.21 13.45 14.19
CA PRO A 139 -10.06 14.34 14.13
C PRO A 139 -9.32 14.50 15.46
N ALA A 140 -10.02 14.47 16.60
CA ALA A 140 -9.40 14.58 17.92
C ALA A 140 -8.55 13.34 18.26
N ASP A 141 -9.05 12.15 17.92
CA ASP A 141 -8.33 10.89 18.13
C ASP A 141 -7.08 10.81 17.25
N VAL A 142 -7.20 11.16 15.96
CA VAL A 142 -6.06 11.16 15.04
C VAL A 142 -5.01 12.19 15.49
N ALA A 143 -5.43 13.38 15.88
CA ALA A 143 -4.53 14.43 16.38
C ALA A 143 -3.80 13.97 17.65
N TRP A 144 -4.50 13.36 18.61
CA TRP A 144 -3.90 12.83 19.83
C TRP A 144 -2.87 11.73 19.52
N VAL A 145 -3.19 10.79 18.63
CA VAL A 145 -2.25 9.73 18.23
C VAL A 145 -1.03 10.30 17.51
N ALA A 146 -1.21 11.34 16.68
CA ALA A 146 -0.10 11.99 16.00
C ALA A 146 0.92 12.62 16.95
N GLU A 147 0.50 13.05 18.15
CA GLU A 147 1.41 13.59 19.17
C GLU A 147 2.41 12.56 19.71
N MET A 148 2.18 11.26 19.46
CA MET A 148 3.14 10.22 19.84
C MET A 148 4.40 10.21 18.95
N GLY A 149 4.36 10.83 17.76
CA GLY A 149 5.45 10.76 16.79
C GLY A 149 5.69 9.35 16.22
N GLU A 150 4.69 8.47 16.31
CA GLU A 150 4.72 7.09 15.82
C GLU A 150 3.79 6.92 14.61
N GLU A 151 4.37 6.81 13.41
CA GLU A 151 3.61 6.69 12.15
C GLU A 151 2.68 5.49 12.11
N THR A 152 3.13 4.36 12.65
CA THR A 152 2.32 3.13 12.72
C THR A 152 1.07 3.32 13.57
N ALA A 153 1.09 4.22 14.56
CA ALA A 153 -0.08 4.53 15.35
C ALA A 153 -1.10 5.32 14.52
N VAL A 154 -0.65 6.31 13.74
CA VAL A 154 -1.52 7.04 12.80
C VAL A 154 -2.08 6.08 11.73
N ASP A 155 -1.25 5.18 11.21
CA ASP A 155 -1.69 4.17 10.23
C ASP A 155 -2.79 3.26 10.79
N MET A 156 -2.70 2.85 12.06
CA MET A 156 -3.72 2.01 12.69
C MET A 156 -5.05 2.75 12.85
N VAL A 157 -5.04 4.02 13.25
CA VAL A 157 -6.28 4.82 13.38
C VAL A 157 -6.91 5.09 12.01
N CYS A 158 -6.10 5.31 10.98
CA CYS A 158 -6.57 5.54 9.61
C CYS A 158 -6.88 4.26 8.82
N ALA A 159 -6.68 3.06 9.40
CA ALA A 159 -6.73 1.81 8.65
C ALA A 159 -8.06 1.56 7.92
N LEU A 160 -9.20 1.92 8.52
CA LEU A 160 -10.52 1.77 7.88
C LEU A 160 -10.70 2.73 6.70
N LEU A 161 -10.31 4.01 6.87
CA LEU A 161 -10.28 5.01 5.80
C LEU A 161 -9.38 4.54 4.65
N ASP A 162 -8.16 4.09 4.96
CA ASP A 162 -7.18 3.60 3.98
C ASP A 162 -7.69 2.36 3.23
N ARG A 163 -8.35 1.43 3.94
CA ARG A 163 -8.97 0.25 3.34
C ARG A 163 -10.12 0.60 2.41
N GLN A 164 -10.97 1.56 2.80
CA GLN A 164 -12.09 1.99 1.97
C GLN A 164 -11.62 2.79 0.74
N ALA A 165 -10.63 3.66 0.88
CA ALA A 165 -10.01 4.33 -0.26
C ALA A 165 -9.40 3.31 -1.23
N ARG A 166 -8.77 2.25 -0.70
CA ARG A 166 -8.20 1.17 -1.50
C ARG A 166 -9.28 0.36 -2.23
N SER A 167 -10.43 0.11 -1.62
CA SER A 167 -11.51 -0.69 -2.24
C SER A 167 -12.13 0.02 -3.44
N MET A 168 -12.19 1.36 -3.43
CA MET A 168 -12.65 2.15 -4.58
C MET A 168 -11.79 1.95 -5.84
N LEU A 169 -10.53 1.52 -5.69
CA LEU A 169 -9.60 1.26 -6.79
C LEU A 169 -9.67 -0.17 -7.37
N GLU A 170 -10.55 -1.03 -6.85
CA GLU A 170 -10.78 -2.38 -7.40
C GLU A 170 -11.74 -2.40 -8.58
N GLY A 171 -12.62 -1.39 -8.69
CA GLY A 171 -13.60 -1.29 -9.76
C GLY A 171 -13.01 -0.82 -11.09
N ASP A 172 -13.87 -0.72 -12.11
CA ASP A 172 -13.49 -0.11 -13.37
C ASP A 172 -13.15 1.38 -13.17
N THR A 173 -11.96 1.77 -13.60
CA THR A 173 -11.49 3.15 -13.58
C THR A 173 -12.43 4.11 -14.34
N SER A 174 -13.20 3.61 -15.31
CA SER A 174 -14.20 4.38 -16.05
C SER A 174 -15.36 4.84 -15.16
N GLU A 175 -15.72 4.04 -14.14
CA GLU A 175 -16.76 4.34 -13.15
C GLU A 175 -16.23 5.15 -11.96
N LEU A 176 -14.95 4.96 -11.62
CA LEU A 176 -14.32 5.69 -10.51
C LEU A 176 -14.24 7.19 -10.81
N ARG A 177 -13.93 7.58 -12.05
CA ARG A 177 -13.82 9.00 -12.45
C ARG A 177 -15.10 9.81 -12.19
N PRO A 178 -16.29 9.44 -12.70
CA PRO A 178 -17.52 10.20 -12.44
C PRO A 178 -17.88 10.20 -10.95
N ARG A 179 -17.60 9.11 -10.22
CA ARG A 179 -17.81 9.04 -8.77
C ARG A 179 -16.95 10.06 -8.01
N LEU A 180 -15.67 10.16 -8.33
CA LEU A 180 -14.77 11.15 -7.73
C LEU A 180 -15.21 12.59 -8.05
N ALA A 181 -15.66 12.86 -9.27
CA ALA A 181 -16.22 14.17 -9.64
C ALA A 181 -17.49 14.50 -8.85
N GLN A 182 -18.38 13.52 -8.65
CA GLN A 182 -19.58 13.69 -7.84
C GLN A 182 -19.23 13.96 -6.37
N ALA A 183 -18.28 13.23 -5.81
CA ALA A 183 -17.80 13.46 -4.45
C ALA A 183 -17.21 14.86 -4.26
N LEU A 184 -16.42 15.36 -5.22
CA LEU A 184 -15.89 16.72 -5.20
C LEU A 184 -17.01 17.78 -5.22
N ALA A 185 -18.00 17.62 -6.10
CA ALA A 185 -19.14 18.53 -6.17
C ALA A 185 -19.97 18.52 -4.87
N ALA A 186 -20.18 17.33 -4.30
CA ALA A 186 -20.86 17.18 -3.01
C ALA A 186 -20.07 17.80 -1.86
N ALA A 187 -18.74 17.62 -1.81
CA ALA A 187 -17.88 18.25 -0.81
C ALA A 187 -17.88 19.78 -0.94
N ALA A 188 -17.79 20.32 -2.16
CA ALA A 188 -17.79 21.76 -2.42
C ALA A 188 -19.09 22.47 -1.99
N SER A 189 -20.23 21.75 -2.00
CA SER A 189 -21.53 22.24 -1.56
C SER A 189 -21.92 21.80 -0.13
N GLY A 190 -21.09 20.97 0.50
CA GLY A 190 -21.37 20.35 1.79
C GLY A 190 -21.18 21.29 3.00
N PRO A 191 -21.62 20.86 4.19
CA PRO A 191 -21.55 21.69 5.40
C PRO A 191 -20.13 21.79 5.99
N ASP A 192 -19.25 20.83 5.72
CA ASP A 192 -17.88 20.81 6.24
C ASP A 192 -16.99 21.87 5.54
N PRO A 193 -16.56 22.93 6.23
CA PRO A 193 -15.73 23.98 5.64
C PRO A 193 -14.38 23.50 5.14
N HIS A 194 -13.78 22.50 5.80
CA HIS A 194 -12.47 21.99 5.43
C HIS A 194 -12.55 21.21 4.11
N LEU A 195 -13.54 20.32 3.99
CA LEU A 195 -13.77 19.59 2.75
C LEU A 195 -14.14 20.52 1.58
N ARG A 196 -14.84 21.63 1.83
CA ARG A 196 -15.12 22.63 0.80
C ARG A 196 -13.86 23.28 0.26
N VAL A 197 -12.93 23.68 1.14
CA VAL A 197 -11.65 24.29 0.75
C VAL A 197 -10.85 23.31 -0.11
N VAL A 198 -10.67 22.08 0.37
CA VAL A 198 -9.94 21.03 -0.37
C VAL A 198 -10.59 20.74 -1.73
N ALA A 199 -11.92 20.63 -1.79
CA ALA A 199 -12.62 20.41 -3.06
C ALA A 199 -12.42 21.57 -4.03
N THR A 200 -12.41 22.82 -3.53
CA THR A 200 -12.19 24.01 -4.33
C THR A 200 -10.76 24.05 -4.88
N GLU A 201 -9.75 23.78 -4.05
CA GLU A 201 -8.34 23.73 -4.46
C GLU A 201 -8.08 22.65 -5.51
N LEU A 202 -8.62 21.45 -5.32
CA LEU A 202 -8.53 20.36 -6.29
C LEU A 202 -9.21 20.70 -7.63
N THR A 203 -10.29 21.49 -7.61
CA THR A 203 -11.00 21.93 -8.82
C THR A 203 -10.29 23.12 -9.50
N ALA A 204 -9.58 23.94 -8.74
CA ALA A 204 -8.85 25.11 -9.23
C ALA A 204 -7.49 24.75 -9.85
N THR A 205 -6.93 23.58 -9.53
CA THR A 205 -5.67 23.09 -10.12
C THR A 205 -5.84 22.94 -11.64
N PRO A 206 -5.14 23.74 -12.46
CA PRO A 206 -5.25 23.63 -13.91
C PRO A 206 -4.75 22.26 -14.37
N PRO A 207 -5.40 21.62 -15.36
CA PRO A 207 -4.86 20.40 -15.92
C PRO A 207 -3.49 20.68 -16.54
N PRO A 208 -2.56 19.70 -16.52
CA PRO A 208 -1.27 19.87 -17.15
C PRO A 208 -1.43 20.19 -18.64
N PRO A 209 -0.54 21.03 -19.21
CA PRO A 209 -0.70 21.57 -20.57
C PRO A 209 -0.79 20.48 -21.66
N GLU A 210 -0.26 19.29 -21.42
CA GLU A 210 -0.35 18.14 -22.34
C GLU A 210 -1.78 17.56 -22.47
N ALA A 211 -2.72 17.95 -21.61
CA ALA A 211 -4.13 17.52 -21.68
C ALA A 211 -5.02 18.43 -22.55
N LEU A 212 -4.48 19.52 -23.11
CA LEU A 212 -5.25 20.56 -23.81
C LEU A 212 -5.54 20.30 -25.30
N ASP A 213 -5.07 19.19 -25.87
CA ASP A 213 -5.46 18.76 -27.24
C ASP A 213 -6.44 17.57 -27.19
N PRO A 214 -7.73 17.78 -26.85
CA PRO A 214 -8.74 16.78 -27.16
C PRO A 214 -8.98 16.78 -28.67
N PRO A 215 -8.80 15.66 -29.39
CA PRO A 215 -8.93 15.67 -30.84
C PRO A 215 -10.30 16.12 -31.34
N HIS A 216 -11.41 15.99 -30.60
CA HIS A 216 -12.76 16.26 -31.12
C HIS A 216 -13.62 17.03 -30.10
N GLY A 217 -14.18 18.18 -30.52
CA GLY A 217 -14.91 19.16 -29.71
C GLY A 217 -16.21 18.69 -29.06
N GLY A 218 -16.11 17.78 -28.08
CA GLY A 218 -17.21 17.38 -27.21
C GLY A 218 -17.45 18.37 -26.05
N PRO A 219 -18.60 18.26 -25.37
CA PRO A 219 -18.95 19.11 -24.23
C PRO A 219 -17.92 18.98 -23.10
N VAL A 220 -17.60 20.11 -22.45
CA VAL A 220 -16.65 20.22 -21.33
C VAL A 220 -17.12 19.34 -20.16
N ARG A 221 -16.63 18.10 -20.10
CA ARG A 221 -16.73 17.26 -18.91
C ARG A 221 -15.82 17.86 -17.83
N LEU A 222 -16.26 17.82 -16.57
CA LEU A 222 -15.39 18.13 -15.43
C LEU A 222 -14.08 17.36 -15.60
N THR A 223 -13.03 18.12 -15.91
CA THR A 223 -11.71 17.56 -16.15
C THR A 223 -11.08 17.49 -14.78
N LEU A 224 -11.04 16.28 -14.21
CA LEU A 224 -10.28 16.04 -13.00
C LEU A 224 -8.82 16.48 -13.22
N PRO A 225 -8.10 16.95 -12.20
CA PRO A 225 -6.78 17.61 -12.34
C PRO A 225 -5.64 16.70 -12.84
N PHE A 226 -5.91 15.46 -13.25
CA PHE A 226 -4.90 14.49 -13.66
C PHE A 226 -4.65 14.51 -15.16
N VAL A 227 -3.41 14.14 -15.52
CA VAL A 227 -2.97 13.75 -16.87
C VAL A 227 -3.97 12.76 -17.50
N LEU A 228 -3.96 12.68 -18.83
CA LEU A 228 -4.74 11.75 -19.68
C LEU A 228 -4.89 10.32 -19.11
N SER A 229 -3.92 9.84 -18.31
CA SER A 229 -4.00 8.63 -17.51
C SER A 229 -3.73 8.91 -16.01
N PRO A 230 -4.74 8.80 -15.12
CA PRO A 230 -4.55 8.99 -13.68
C PRO A 230 -3.59 7.94 -13.08
N PRO A 231 -2.88 8.26 -11.99
CA PRO A 231 -1.85 7.39 -11.41
C PRO A 231 -2.43 6.26 -10.55
N PHE A 232 -3.47 5.58 -11.05
CA PHE A 232 -4.22 4.56 -10.33
C PHE A 232 -3.32 3.44 -9.80
N ASP A 233 -2.38 2.96 -10.62
CA ASP A 233 -1.48 1.88 -10.21
C ASP A 233 -0.53 2.31 -9.09
N GLY A 234 0.03 3.52 -9.18
CA GLY A 234 0.89 4.07 -8.14
C GLY A 234 0.17 4.25 -6.82
N VAL A 235 -1.02 4.86 -6.85
CA VAL A 235 -1.85 5.04 -5.65
C VAL A 235 -2.30 3.70 -5.06
N ARG A 236 -2.70 2.75 -5.92
CA ARG A 236 -3.05 1.38 -5.50
C ARG A 236 -1.87 0.72 -4.79
N GLN A 237 -0.67 0.84 -5.34
CA GLN A 237 0.55 0.28 -4.77
C GLN A 237 0.93 0.92 -3.43
N ILE A 238 0.73 2.24 -3.28
CA ILE A 238 0.93 2.96 -2.00
C ILE A 238 0.02 2.37 -0.92
N LEU A 239 -1.28 2.29 -1.19
CA LEU A 239 -2.26 1.77 -0.25
C LEU A 239 -2.05 0.27 0.03
N ASP A 240 -1.67 -0.52 -0.98
CA ASP A 240 -1.29 -1.92 -0.79
C ASP A 240 -0.09 -2.04 0.16
N ALA A 241 0.98 -1.26 -0.07
CA ALA A 241 2.19 -1.28 0.74
C ALA A 241 1.97 -0.81 2.19
N LEU A 242 1.01 0.09 2.39
CA LEU A 242 0.59 0.56 3.71
C LEU A 242 -0.19 -0.53 4.46
N LEU A 243 -1.24 -1.07 3.83
CA LEU A 243 -2.18 -1.98 4.49
C LEU A 243 -1.56 -3.35 4.80
N VAL A 244 -0.61 -3.84 4.00
CA VAL A 244 0.01 -5.15 4.24
C VAL A 244 0.82 -5.21 5.53
N VAL A 245 1.22 -4.08 6.12
CA VAL A 245 2.02 -4.02 7.36
C VAL A 245 1.26 -4.61 8.54
N ALA A 246 -0.01 -4.23 8.68
CA ALA A 246 -0.83 -4.66 9.80
C ALA A 246 -1.08 -6.18 9.79
N ASP A 247 -1.02 -6.77 8.59
CA ASP A 247 -1.40 -8.16 8.32
C ASP A 247 -0.20 -9.06 7.98
N ASP A 248 1.04 -8.61 8.21
CA ASP A 248 2.27 -9.35 7.89
C ASP A 248 2.36 -9.80 6.40
N GLY A 249 1.67 -9.08 5.51
CA GLY A 249 1.70 -9.29 4.06
C GLY A 249 2.93 -8.67 3.41
N HIS A 250 3.05 -8.79 2.09
CA HIS A 250 4.23 -8.33 1.33
C HIS A 250 3.89 -7.18 0.40
N ALA A 251 4.72 -6.14 0.40
CA ALA A 251 4.47 -4.92 -0.36
C ALA A 251 4.80 -5.09 -1.86
N PRO A 252 4.22 -4.26 -2.75
CA PRO A 252 4.64 -4.18 -4.14
C PRO A 252 6.16 -3.98 -4.31
N GLY A 253 6.73 -4.76 -5.24
CA GLY A 253 8.15 -4.94 -5.51
C GLY A 253 8.75 -6.21 -4.88
N THR A 254 8.05 -6.86 -3.94
CA THR A 254 8.58 -8.05 -3.25
C THR A 254 8.73 -9.19 -4.25
N ARG A 255 9.87 -9.88 -4.20
CA ARG A 255 10.14 -11.03 -5.06
C ARG A 255 9.47 -12.26 -4.49
N VAL A 256 8.91 -13.05 -5.38
CA VAL A 256 8.25 -14.31 -5.04
C VAL A 256 8.63 -15.38 -6.04
N ARG A 257 8.45 -16.63 -5.63
CA ARG A 257 8.50 -17.83 -6.46
C ARG A 257 7.11 -18.45 -6.46
N VAL A 258 6.61 -18.78 -7.65
CA VAL A 258 5.30 -19.43 -7.80
C VAL A 258 5.40 -20.90 -7.36
N LEU A 259 4.47 -21.35 -6.52
CA LEU A 259 4.44 -22.69 -5.95
C LEU A 259 3.48 -23.64 -6.67
N ALA A 260 2.51 -23.10 -7.42
CA ALA A 260 1.46 -23.89 -8.05
C ALA A 260 1.15 -23.43 -9.49
N GLY A 261 0.52 -24.32 -10.25
CA GLY A 261 0.05 -24.04 -11.62
C GLY A 261 1.15 -24.03 -12.69
N PRO A 262 0.85 -23.52 -13.90
CA PRO A 262 1.72 -23.63 -15.08
C PRO A 262 3.01 -22.80 -15.00
N HIS A 263 3.15 -21.99 -13.95
CA HIS A 263 4.31 -21.14 -13.70
C HIS A 263 5.11 -21.57 -12.48
N THR A 264 4.87 -22.78 -11.96
CA THR A 264 5.60 -23.34 -10.82
C THR A 264 7.11 -23.15 -10.96
N SER A 265 7.74 -22.73 -9.87
CA SER A 265 9.17 -22.39 -9.76
C SER A 265 9.63 -21.13 -10.51
N LYS A 266 8.77 -20.48 -11.31
CA LYS A 266 9.12 -19.17 -11.90
C LYS A 266 9.17 -18.09 -10.83
N THR A 267 10.10 -17.17 -11.03
CA THR A 267 10.25 -15.97 -10.20
C THR A 267 9.36 -14.85 -10.72
N ALA A 268 8.84 -14.06 -9.79
CA ALA A 268 7.94 -12.95 -10.07
C ALA A 268 8.15 -11.80 -9.08
N THR A 269 7.52 -10.66 -9.38
CA THR A 269 7.40 -9.51 -8.48
C THR A 269 5.94 -9.30 -8.12
N ILE A 270 5.63 -9.08 -6.84
CA ILE A 270 4.31 -8.57 -6.44
C ILE A 270 4.18 -7.14 -6.97
N VAL A 271 3.14 -6.83 -7.73
CA VAL A 271 2.84 -5.48 -8.24
C VAL A 271 1.56 -4.88 -7.65
N GLY A 272 0.82 -5.68 -6.88
CA GLY A 272 -0.34 -5.25 -6.12
C GLY A 272 -0.89 -6.39 -5.25
N ALA A 273 -1.77 -6.04 -4.32
CA ALA A 273 -2.49 -6.98 -3.46
C ALA A 273 -3.96 -7.05 -3.87
N VAL A 274 -4.58 -8.21 -3.64
CA VAL A 274 -6.02 -8.42 -3.78
C VAL A 274 -6.57 -8.67 -2.38
N TRP A 275 -7.55 -7.86 -2.00
CA TRP A 275 -8.05 -7.78 -0.64
C TRP A 275 -9.43 -8.44 -0.52
N GLY A 276 -9.65 -9.17 0.57
CA GLY A 276 -11.01 -9.49 1.02
C GLY A 276 -11.67 -8.29 1.71
N ALA A 277 -12.88 -8.49 2.24
CA ALA A 277 -13.58 -7.44 2.98
C ALA A 277 -12.77 -6.93 4.20
N LEU A 278 -12.12 -7.84 4.93
CA LEU A 278 -11.29 -7.54 6.10
C LEU A 278 -10.04 -8.43 6.11
N GLY A 279 -9.02 -8.01 6.87
CA GLY A 279 -7.81 -8.79 7.13
C GLY A 279 -6.81 -8.84 5.96
N PRO A 280 -5.91 -9.85 5.95
CA PRO A 280 -4.78 -9.92 5.03
C PRO A 280 -5.19 -9.98 3.56
N PRO A 281 -4.24 -9.74 2.63
CA PRO A 281 -4.43 -10.03 1.22
C PRO A 281 -4.81 -11.51 1.01
N ILE A 282 -5.86 -11.75 0.23
CA ILE A 282 -6.26 -13.11 -0.16
C ILE A 282 -5.45 -13.62 -1.36
N ALA A 283 -4.97 -12.68 -2.18
CA ALA A 283 -4.15 -12.94 -3.36
C ALA A 283 -3.23 -11.74 -3.64
N TYR A 284 -2.27 -11.94 -4.54
CA TYR A 284 -1.41 -10.89 -5.06
C TYR A 284 -1.52 -10.84 -6.58
N ARG A 285 -1.43 -9.64 -7.13
CA ARG A 285 -1.11 -9.43 -8.55
C ARG A 285 0.40 -9.51 -8.67
N ILE A 286 0.89 -10.45 -9.46
CA ILE A 286 2.32 -10.66 -9.71
C ILE A 286 2.65 -10.40 -11.18
N GLN A 287 3.87 -10.01 -11.47
CA GLN A 287 4.43 -9.97 -12.81
C GLN A 287 5.62 -10.92 -12.88
N LEU A 288 5.52 -11.93 -13.74
CA LEU A 288 6.61 -12.89 -13.97
C LEU A 288 7.83 -12.17 -14.58
N ASP A 289 9.02 -12.65 -14.27
CA ASP A 289 10.23 -12.09 -14.88
C ASP A 289 10.21 -12.22 -16.41
N GLY A 290 10.46 -11.11 -17.10
CA GLY A 290 10.43 -11.03 -18.57
C GLY A 290 9.03 -10.99 -19.18
N ALA A 291 7.96 -11.06 -18.39
CA ALA A 291 6.59 -10.91 -18.88
C ALA A 291 6.13 -9.44 -18.84
N THR A 292 5.25 -9.07 -19.77
CA THR A 292 4.62 -7.73 -19.81
C THR A 292 3.28 -7.67 -19.09
N GLY A 293 2.65 -8.82 -18.81
CA GLY A 293 1.34 -8.91 -18.16
C GLY A 293 1.42 -9.30 -16.69
N THR A 294 0.33 -9.04 -15.97
CA THR A 294 0.15 -9.43 -14.57
C THR A 294 -0.73 -10.67 -14.44
N LEU A 295 -0.47 -11.46 -13.40
CA LEU A 295 -1.26 -12.65 -13.03
C LEU A 295 -1.74 -12.52 -11.59
N GLY A 296 -2.99 -12.92 -11.31
CA GLY A 296 -3.48 -13.07 -9.93
C GLY A 296 -3.08 -14.43 -9.37
N MET A 297 -2.50 -14.47 -8.17
CA MET A 297 -2.12 -15.71 -7.48
C MET A 297 -2.52 -15.67 -6.02
N ALA A 298 -3.04 -16.77 -5.48
CA ALA A 298 -3.39 -16.81 -4.06
C ALA A 298 -2.14 -16.64 -3.20
N ALA A 299 -2.26 -15.97 -2.05
CA ALA A 299 -1.11 -15.72 -1.18
C ALA A 299 -0.44 -17.02 -0.67
N GLY A 300 -1.19 -18.12 -0.61
CA GLY A 300 -0.68 -19.46 -0.28
C GLY A 300 0.13 -20.13 -1.40
N GLU A 301 0.02 -19.65 -2.65
CA GLU A 301 0.67 -20.21 -3.83
C GLU A 301 1.99 -19.51 -4.19
N LEU A 302 2.46 -18.64 -3.30
CA LEU A 302 3.67 -17.86 -3.50
C LEU A 302 4.62 -18.11 -2.33
N ALA A 303 5.88 -18.35 -2.64
CA ALA A 303 6.97 -18.32 -1.66
C ALA A 303 7.77 -17.03 -1.81
N VAL A 304 8.21 -16.47 -0.70
CA VAL A 304 9.08 -15.31 -0.60
C VAL A 304 10.49 -15.80 -0.34
N PRO A 305 11.43 -15.64 -1.29
CA PRO A 305 12.85 -15.91 -1.09
C PRO A 305 13.44 -15.19 0.13
N PRO A 306 14.40 -15.80 0.84
CA PRO A 306 15.11 -15.15 1.94
C PRO A 306 15.96 -13.97 1.45
N GLY A 307 16.38 -13.11 2.39
CA GLY A 307 17.37 -12.05 2.11
C GLY A 307 16.84 -10.84 1.36
N GLN A 308 15.52 -10.71 1.25
CA GLN A 308 14.88 -9.53 0.65
C GLN A 308 14.52 -8.43 1.66
N GLU A 309 14.69 -8.72 2.96
CA GLU A 309 14.55 -7.72 4.01
C GLU A 309 15.53 -6.57 3.74
N SER A 310 15.09 -5.33 3.90
CA SER A 310 15.98 -4.16 3.84
C SER A 310 17.20 -4.42 4.71
N LEU A 311 18.39 -4.26 4.15
CA LEU A 311 19.61 -4.33 4.95
C LEU A 311 19.52 -3.24 6.01
N PRO A 312 19.81 -3.53 7.28
CA PRO A 312 19.93 -2.48 8.27
C PRO A 312 21.09 -1.57 7.85
N GLY A 313 20.77 -0.30 7.60
CA GLY A 313 21.76 0.77 7.47
C GLY A 313 22.40 1.15 8.81
#